data_AF-A0A8D3AU81-F1
#
_entry.id   AF-A0A8D3AU81-F1
#
_cell.length_a   1.000
_cell.length_b   1.000
_cell.length_c   1.000
_cell.angle_alpha   90.00
_cell.angle_beta   90.00
_cell.angle_gamma   90.00
#
_symmetry.space_group_name_H-M   'P 1'
#
loop_
_entity.id
_entity.type
_entity.pdbx_description
1 polymer ?
#
loop_
_entity_poly.entity_id
_entity_poly.type
_entity_poly.pdbx_seq_one_letter_code
_entity_poly.pdbx_strand_id
1 'polypeptide(L)'
;MTNTRGKRRGTRYMFSRPFRKHGPIPLSTYMRIYKKGDIVDIKGTGTIQKGMPHKCYHGKTGRVYNVTQHAVGIIVNKQVKGRILAKRINVRIEHVKHSKSRDSFLQRVKANESKKMEAKQKGSWVELKRQPAEQGGAGWADMVPPLPLDTPESLAFILSFSTLLTHTHTHTHTLPHTSPSPPCRDTATSPPSTPPSRALPLLPQAQDASSKAEPSR
;
A
#
# COMPACT_ATOMS: atom_id res chain seq x y z
N MET A 1 -34.41 -19.95 -16.15
CA MET A 1 -34.41 -20.05 -14.68
C MET A 1 -34.05 -18.72 -14.04
N THR A 2 -34.88 -18.23 -13.12
CA THR A 2 -34.62 -17.00 -12.37
C THR A 2 -33.72 -17.28 -11.18
N ASN A 3 -32.73 -16.44 -10.97
CA ASN A 3 -31.83 -16.57 -9.84
C ASN A 3 -32.42 -16.03 -8.53
N THR A 4 -32.05 -16.61 -7.40
CA THR A 4 -32.46 -16.15 -6.06
C THR A 4 -31.95 -14.73 -5.75
N ARG A 5 -32.73 -13.95 -4.98
CA ARG A 5 -32.43 -12.55 -4.62
C ARG A 5 -31.81 -12.37 -3.24
N GLY A 6 -31.14 -13.40 -2.71
CA GLY A 6 -30.53 -13.38 -1.37
C GLY A 6 -29.40 -12.33 -1.24
N LYS A 7 -29.32 -11.70 -0.06
CA LYS A 7 -28.33 -10.64 0.27
C LYS A 7 -26.88 -11.07 0.04
N ARG A 8 -26.57 -12.36 0.26
CA ARG A 8 -25.22 -12.95 0.12
C ARG A 8 -25.11 -13.96 -1.03
N ARG A 9 -26.01 -13.91 -2.01
CA ARG A 9 -25.88 -14.74 -3.22
C ARG A 9 -24.59 -14.38 -3.96
N GLY A 10 -23.79 -15.39 -4.34
CA GLY A 10 -22.58 -15.22 -5.14
C GLY A 10 -21.39 -14.62 -4.39
N THR A 11 -21.39 -14.68 -3.05
CA THR A 11 -20.30 -14.08 -2.24
C THR A 11 -19.33 -15.12 -1.66
N ARG A 12 -19.25 -16.32 -2.26
CA ARG A 12 -18.40 -17.43 -1.78
C ARG A 12 -16.95 -16.99 -1.59
N TYR A 13 -16.36 -16.36 -2.61
CA TYR A 13 -14.97 -15.87 -2.56
C TYR A 13 -14.84 -14.40 -2.14
N MET A 14 -15.90 -13.60 -2.30
CA MET A 14 -15.85 -12.16 -1.98
C MET A 14 -15.69 -11.89 -0.48
N PHE A 15 -16.34 -12.70 0.36
CA PHE A 15 -16.29 -12.55 1.82
C PHE A 15 -15.47 -13.65 2.49
N SER A 16 -14.82 -14.53 1.73
CA SER A 16 -13.91 -15.51 2.31
C SER A 16 -12.68 -14.84 2.91
N ARG A 17 -12.10 -15.48 3.92
CA ARG A 17 -10.81 -15.06 4.46
C ARG A 17 -9.70 -15.51 3.52
N PRO A 18 -8.60 -14.74 3.43
CA PRO A 18 -7.44 -15.19 2.68
C PRO A 18 -6.80 -16.41 3.34
N PHE A 19 -6.08 -17.20 2.53
CA PHE A 19 -5.38 -18.40 2.97
C PHE A 19 -4.46 -18.10 4.16
N ARG A 20 -4.46 -18.99 5.16
CA ARG A 20 -3.68 -18.87 6.41
C ARG A 20 -3.89 -17.55 7.17
N LYS A 21 -5.02 -16.86 6.95
CA LYS A 21 -5.42 -15.65 7.68
C LYS A 21 -6.80 -15.82 8.30
N HIS A 22 -7.16 -17.04 8.68
CA HIS A 22 -8.37 -17.32 9.45
C HIS A 22 -8.18 -16.94 10.93
N GLY A 23 -9.25 -16.94 11.72
CA GLY A 23 -9.20 -16.60 13.14
C GLY A 23 -9.46 -15.12 13.46
N PRO A 24 -9.00 -14.65 14.64
CA PRO A 24 -9.31 -13.32 15.16
C PRO A 24 -8.71 -12.20 14.29
N ILE A 25 -9.40 -11.07 14.25
CA ILE A 25 -8.94 -9.87 13.54
C ILE A 25 -7.88 -9.15 14.40
N PRO A 26 -6.78 -8.66 13.82
CA PRO A 26 -5.77 -7.93 14.58
C PRO A 26 -6.34 -6.66 15.22
N LEU A 27 -5.90 -6.37 16.44
CA LEU A 27 -6.35 -5.23 17.26
C LEU A 27 -6.14 -3.88 16.57
N SER A 28 -5.13 -3.78 15.70
CA SER A 28 -4.85 -2.60 14.88
C SER A 28 -5.99 -2.20 13.93
N THR A 29 -6.97 -3.08 13.68
CA THR A 29 -8.16 -2.74 12.89
C THR A 29 -9.19 -2.00 13.73
N TYR A 30 -9.36 -2.38 14.99
CA TYR A 30 -10.35 -1.80 15.90
C TYR A 30 -9.91 -0.42 16.40
N MET A 31 -8.61 -0.25 16.67
CA MET A 31 -8.06 1.00 17.20
C MET A 31 -7.86 2.10 16.14
N ARG A 32 -8.34 1.89 14.90
CA ARG A 32 -8.25 2.92 13.86
C ARG A 32 -9.21 4.05 14.15
N ILE A 33 -8.67 5.26 14.18
CA ILE A 33 -9.44 6.47 14.38
C ILE A 33 -10.05 6.87 13.03
N TYR A 34 -11.37 7.10 12.99
CA TYR A 34 -12.09 7.63 11.84
C TYR A 34 -12.75 8.94 12.22
N LYS A 35 -12.61 9.93 11.34
CA LYS A 35 -13.23 11.26 11.49
C LYS A 35 -14.23 11.50 10.36
N LYS A 36 -15.13 12.45 10.57
CA LYS A 36 -16.06 12.91 9.53
C LYS A 36 -15.24 13.55 8.39
N GLY A 37 -15.56 13.20 7.15
CA GLY A 37 -14.85 13.68 5.96
C GLY A 37 -13.70 12.79 5.47
N ASP A 38 -13.28 11.80 6.27
CA ASP A 38 -12.24 10.86 5.85
C ASP A 38 -12.67 10.02 4.64
N ILE A 39 -11.71 9.71 3.77
CA ILE A 39 -11.92 8.85 2.60
C ILE A 39 -11.57 7.42 2.99
N VAL A 40 -12.55 6.53 2.87
CA VAL A 40 -12.46 5.16 3.36
C VAL A 40 -12.85 4.16 2.28
N ASP A 41 -12.16 3.03 2.29
CA ASP A 41 -12.39 1.88 1.44
C ASP A 41 -13.18 0.80 2.19
N ILE A 42 -14.21 0.25 1.55
CA ILE A 42 -15.08 -0.77 2.13
C ILE A 42 -14.61 -2.15 1.67
N LYS A 43 -14.16 -2.97 2.62
CA LYS A 43 -13.78 -4.37 2.39
C LYS A 43 -14.39 -5.25 3.48
N GLY A 44 -15.50 -5.90 3.14
CA GLY A 44 -16.16 -6.86 4.03
C GLY A 44 -15.26 -8.05 4.35
N THR A 45 -15.17 -8.42 5.63
CA THR A 45 -14.47 -9.63 6.11
C THR A 45 -15.49 -10.64 6.60
N GLY A 46 -15.31 -11.93 6.28
CA GLY A 46 -16.25 -12.99 6.67
C GLY A 46 -16.27 -13.30 8.17
N THR A 47 -15.24 -12.92 8.93
CA THR A 47 -15.10 -13.22 10.37
C THR A 47 -16.21 -12.56 11.20
N ILE A 48 -16.56 -11.31 10.91
CA ILE A 48 -17.58 -10.55 11.63
C ILE A 48 -18.79 -10.42 10.73
N GLN A 49 -19.95 -10.85 11.23
CA GLN A 49 -21.19 -10.85 10.45
C GLN A 49 -22.04 -9.59 10.67
N LYS A 50 -21.91 -8.96 11.84
CA LYS A 50 -22.69 -7.78 12.22
C LYS A 50 -22.20 -6.54 11.47
N GLY A 51 -23.14 -5.72 10.99
CA GLY A 51 -22.86 -4.51 10.21
C GLY A 51 -22.01 -4.74 8.96
N MET A 52 -22.09 -5.96 8.39
CA MET A 52 -21.47 -6.32 7.14
C MET A 52 -22.10 -5.55 5.97
N PRO A 53 -21.30 -4.98 5.06
CA PRO A 53 -21.83 -4.29 3.89
C PRO A 53 -22.45 -5.28 2.89
N HIS A 54 -23.43 -4.82 2.12
CA HIS A 54 -23.94 -5.59 0.99
C HIS A 54 -22.86 -5.74 -0.10
N LYS A 55 -22.87 -6.86 -0.84
CA LYS A 55 -21.86 -7.18 -1.87
C LYS A 55 -21.61 -6.08 -2.91
N CYS A 56 -22.62 -5.26 -3.22
CA CYS A 56 -22.47 -4.17 -4.19
C CYS A 56 -21.53 -3.04 -3.71
N TYR A 57 -21.26 -2.96 -2.41
CA TYR A 57 -20.37 -1.95 -1.82
C TYR A 57 -18.96 -2.49 -1.53
N HIS A 58 -18.71 -3.78 -1.75
CA HIS A 58 -17.37 -4.33 -1.58
C HIS A 58 -16.42 -3.71 -2.61
N GLY A 59 -15.25 -3.24 -2.15
CA GLY A 59 -14.27 -2.57 -2.99
C GLY A 59 -14.69 -1.16 -3.44
N LYS A 60 -15.74 -0.59 -2.84
CA LYS A 60 -16.11 0.81 -3.09
C LYS A 60 -15.47 1.72 -2.07
N THR A 61 -15.11 2.91 -2.52
CA THR A 61 -14.59 3.99 -1.69
C THR A 61 -15.71 4.99 -1.42
N GLY A 62 -15.72 5.58 -0.24
CA GLY A 62 -16.70 6.58 0.15
C GLY A 62 -16.13 7.58 1.13
N ARG A 63 -16.98 8.53 1.55
CA ARG A 63 -16.64 9.53 2.57
C ARG A 63 -17.43 9.28 3.84
N VAL A 64 -16.79 9.42 4.99
CA VAL A 64 -17.43 9.28 6.29
C VAL A 64 -18.32 10.50 6.56
N TYR A 65 -19.59 10.28 6.89
CA TYR A 65 -20.52 11.34 7.30
C TYR A 65 -20.86 11.28 8.79
N ASN A 66 -20.92 10.07 9.35
CA ASN A 66 -21.23 9.86 10.75
C ASN A 66 -20.28 8.83 11.37
N VAL A 67 -20.01 8.98 12.66
CA VAL A 67 -19.19 8.05 13.44
C VAL A 67 -19.99 7.69 14.68
N THR A 68 -20.08 6.39 14.94
CA THR A 68 -20.77 5.82 16.11
C THR A 68 -19.78 4.97 16.92
N GLN A 69 -20.20 4.45 18.07
CA GLN A 69 -19.32 3.69 18.98
C GLN A 69 -18.57 2.52 18.31
N HIS A 70 -19.21 1.79 17.40
CA HIS A 70 -18.62 0.60 16.76
C HIS A 70 -18.71 0.60 15.23
N ALA A 71 -19.29 1.65 14.65
CA ALA A 71 -19.57 1.71 13.21
C ALA A 71 -19.37 3.10 12.64
N VAL A 72 -19.20 3.13 11.33
CA VAL A 72 -18.98 4.32 10.54
C VAL A 72 -20.08 4.42 9.49
N GLY A 73 -20.71 5.60 9.42
CA GLY A 73 -21.64 5.97 8.37
C GLY A 73 -20.86 6.50 7.17
N ILE A 74 -21.01 5.86 6.02
CA ILE A 74 -20.27 6.17 4.79
C ILE A 74 -21.26 6.57 3.69
N ILE A 75 -20.93 7.63 2.95
CA ILE A 75 -21.60 8.00 1.69
C ILE A 75 -20.83 7.35 0.55
N VAL A 76 -21.49 6.47 -0.19
CA VAL A 76 -20.91 5.73 -1.32
C VAL A 76 -21.72 6.00 -2.58
N ASN A 77 -21.02 6.24 -3.68
CA ASN A 77 -21.65 6.39 -4.98
C ASN A 77 -21.97 5.01 -5.57
N LYS A 78 -23.25 4.77 -5.82
CA LYS A 78 -23.74 3.53 -6.43
C LYS A 78 -24.44 3.86 -7.74
N GLN A 79 -23.99 3.25 -8.82
CA GLN A 79 -24.70 3.27 -10.09
C GLN A 79 -25.94 2.38 -10.00
N VAL A 80 -27.10 2.94 -10.31
CA VAL A 80 -28.37 2.23 -10.40
C VAL A 80 -28.94 2.51 -11.79
N LYS A 81 -28.78 1.53 -12.68
CA LYS A 81 -29.10 1.68 -14.12
C LYS A 81 -28.32 2.87 -14.70
N GLY A 82 -29.00 3.88 -15.25
CA GLY A 82 -28.37 5.03 -15.90
C GLY A 82 -27.92 6.18 -14.99
N ARG A 83 -28.14 6.12 -13.66
CA ARG A 83 -27.81 7.22 -12.74
C ARG A 83 -26.93 6.81 -11.58
N ILE A 84 -26.10 7.74 -11.11
CA ILE A 84 -25.26 7.57 -9.93
C ILE A 84 -25.97 8.18 -8.73
N LEU A 85 -26.22 7.36 -7.71
CA LEU A 85 -26.87 7.78 -6.48
C LEU A 85 -25.87 7.76 -5.32
N ALA A 86 -25.81 8.83 -4.56
CA ALA A 86 -25.12 8.87 -3.28
C ALA A 86 -25.95 8.11 -2.23
N LYS A 87 -25.49 6.93 -1.83
CA LYS A 87 -26.15 6.09 -0.83
C LYS A 87 -25.44 6.21 0.51
N ARG A 88 -26.21 6.43 1.58
CA ARG A 88 -25.72 6.39 2.96
C ARG A 88 -25.80 4.95 3.49
N ILE A 89 -24.71 4.43 4.02
CA ILE A 89 -24.63 3.09 4.60
C ILE A 89 -23.97 3.14 5.97
N ASN A 90 -24.40 2.28 6.88
CA ASN A 90 -23.76 2.08 8.18
C ASN A 90 -22.98 0.77 8.14
N VAL A 91 -21.67 0.84 8.39
CA VAL A 91 -20.75 -0.29 8.27
C VAL A 91 -19.87 -0.34 9.51
N ARG A 92 -19.63 -1.52 10.09
CA ARG A 92 -18.72 -1.62 11.24
C ARG A 92 -17.25 -1.45 10.85
N ILE A 93 -16.45 -1.07 11.84
CA ILE A 93 -15.05 -0.68 11.69
C ILE A 93 -14.18 -1.79 11.06
N GLU A 94 -14.49 -3.06 11.30
CA GLU A 94 -13.73 -4.21 10.80
C GLU A 94 -13.80 -4.35 9.26
N HIS A 95 -14.82 -3.75 8.65
CA HIS A 95 -15.06 -3.79 7.22
C HIS A 95 -14.59 -2.52 6.50
N VAL A 96 -13.97 -1.58 7.23
CA VAL A 96 -13.56 -0.27 6.73
C VAL A 96 -12.05 -0.14 6.85
N LYS A 97 -11.43 0.52 5.87
CA LYS A 97 -10.01 0.86 5.87
C LYS A 97 -9.81 2.29 5.39
N HIS A 98 -8.82 2.99 5.90
CA HIS A 98 -8.39 4.27 5.34
C HIS A 98 -7.82 4.08 3.93
N SER A 99 -8.17 5.00 3.01
CA SER A 99 -7.69 4.96 1.65
C SER A 99 -6.36 5.69 1.49
N LYS A 100 -5.33 4.98 1.02
CA LYS A 100 -3.99 5.54 0.76
C LYS A 100 -3.96 6.59 -0.36
N SER A 101 -5.02 6.62 -1.18
CA SER A 101 -5.15 7.58 -2.27
C SER A 101 -5.16 9.03 -1.77
N ARG A 102 -5.78 9.29 -0.61
CA ARG A 102 -5.83 10.62 -0.01
C ARG A 102 -4.50 11.03 0.62
N ASP A 103 -3.80 10.08 1.26
CA ASP A 103 -2.53 10.34 1.93
C ASP A 103 -1.46 10.82 0.94
N SER A 104 -1.34 10.18 -0.22
CA SER A 104 -0.38 10.59 -1.25
C SER A 104 -0.67 11.99 -1.80
N PHE A 105 -1.94 12.37 -1.91
CA PHE A 105 -2.33 13.72 -2.29
C PHE A 105 -1.93 14.74 -1.22
N LEU A 106 -2.20 14.46 0.06
CA LEU A 106 -1.86 15.37 1.17
C LEU A 106 -0.34 15.56 1.31
N GLN A 107 0.44 14.47 1.18
CA GLN A 107 1.90 14.54 1.17
C GLN A 107 2.42 15.45 0.05
N ARG A 108 1.82 15.38 -1.15
CA ARG A 108 2.16 16.24 -2.27
C ARG A 108 1.77 17.70 -2.03
N VAL A 109 0.61 17.97 -1.45
CA VAL A 109 0.19 19.34 -1.09
C VAL A 109 1.22 19.97 -0.16
N LYS A 110 1.62 19.24 0.90
CA LYS A 110 2.64 19.69 1.84
C LYS A 110 3.99 19.96 1.17
N ALA A 111 4.45 19.05 0.30
CA ALA A 111 5.71 19.22 -0.42
C ALA A 111 5.66 20.39 -1.43
N ASN A 112 4.51 20.65 -2.04
CA ASN A 112 4.35 21.78 -2.94
C ASN A 112 4.31 23.11 -2.18
N GLU A 113 3.68 23.14 -1.00
CA GLU A 113 3.67 24.32 -0.13
C GLU A 113 5.08 24.68 0.34
N SER A 114 5.90 23.71 0.75
CA SER A 114 7.29 23.97 1.14
C SER A 114 8.12 24.53 -0.03
N LYS A 115 8.02 23.92 -1.21
CA LYS A 115 8.68 24.40 -2.44
C LYS A 115 8.25 25.82 -2.81
N LYS A 116 6.96 26.13 -2.66
CA LYS A 116 6.42 27.47 -2.94
C LYS A 116 6.98 28.51 -1.98
N MET A 117 7.12 28.18 -0.69
CA MET A 117 7.72 29.08 0.29
C MET A 117 9.21 29.31 0.00
N GLU A 118 9.97 28.26 -0.30
CA GLU A 118 11.40 28.35 -0.66
C GLU A 118 11.62 29.17 -1.94
N ALA A 119 10.78 28.95 -2.96
CA ALA A 119 10.81 29.71 -4.21
C ALA A 119 10.53 31.19 -3.98
N LYS A 120 9.54 31.51 -3.13
CA LYS A 120 9.21 32.89 -2.75
C LYS A 120 10.36 33.58 -2.00
N GLN A 121 11.06 32.86 -1.11
CA GLN A 121 12.22 33.39 -0.40
C GLN A 121 13.41 33.64 -1.32
N LYS A 122 13.65 32.75 -2.29
CA LYS A 122 14.74 32.86 -3.28
C LYS A 122 14.43 33.81 -4.43
N GLY A 123 13.15 34.17 -4.62
CA GLY A 123 12.67 34.93 -5.79
C GLY A 123 12.65 34.14 -7.09
N SER A 124 12.74 32.81 -7.04
CA SER A 124 12.71 31.95 -8.23
C SER A 124 11.29 31.45 -8.53
N TRP A 125 11.01 31.17 -9.80
CA TRP A 125 9.77 30.52 -10.21
C TRP A 125 9.94 28.99 -10.20
N VAL A 126 8.94 28.26 -9.70
CA VAL A 126 8.96 26.79 -9.61
C VAL A 126 7.67 26.21 -10.21
N GLU A 127 7.83 25.21 -11.07
CA GLU A 127 6.69 24.45 -11.58
C GLU A 127 6.22 23.41 -10.56
N LEU A 128 4.94 23.49 -10.18
CA LEU A 128 4.32 22.62 -9.16
C LEU A 128 3.37 21.57 -9.75
N LYS A 129 3.07 21.68 -11.04
CA LYS A 129 2.20 20.74 -11.74
C LYS A 129 2.96 19.45 -12.02
N ARG A 130 2.22 18.35 -12.12
CA ARG A 130 2.80 17.06 -12.52
C ARG A 130 2.83 17.01 -14.04
N GLN A 131 3.96 16.62 -14.59
CA GLN A 131 4.07 16.29 -16.01
C GLN A 131 3.85 14.78 -16.23
N PRO A 132 3.26 14.38 -17.38
CA PRO A 132 3.25 12.98 -17.80
C PRO A 132 4.68 12.49 -18.05
N ALA A 133 4.85 11.18 -18.20
CA ALA A 133 6.15 10.64 -18.60
C ALA A 133 6.55 11.23 -19.96
N GLU A 134 7.72 11.86 -20.01
CA GLU A 134 8.28 12.38 -21.24
C GLU A 134 8.81 11.23 -22.10
N GLN A 135 8.91 11.46 -23.41
CA GLN A 135 9.57 10.51 -24.30
C GLN A 135 11.04 10.40 -23.89
N GLY A 136 11.62 9.19 -23.98
CA GLY A 136 13.02 8.98 -23.67
C GLY A 136 13.87 9.96 -24.48
N GLY A 137 14.65 10.80 -23.78
CA GLY A 137 15.52 11.77 -24.44
C GLY A 137 16.52 11.06 -25.35
N ALA A 138 16.90 11.71 -26.44
CA ALA A 138 18.00 11.23 -27.28
C ALA A 138 19.28 11.24 -26.45
N GLY A 139 19.69 10.06 -25.99
CA GLY A 139 20.93 9.82 -25.27
C GLY A 139 21.91 9.10 -26.20
N TRP A 140 23.15 9.56 -26.21
CA TRP A 140 24.23 8.81 -26.82
C TRP A 140 24.60 7.70 -25.84
N ALA A 141 24.48 6.44 -26.28
CA ALA A 141 25.13 5.35 -25.58
C ALA A 141 26.60 5.41 -25.97
N ASP A 142 27.48 5.62 -24.99
CA ASP A 142 28.90 5.40 -25.22
C ASP A 142 29.07 3.97 -25.74
N MET A 143 29.85 3.83 -26.81
CA MET A 143 30.16 2.56 -27.45
C MET A 143 31.11 1.77 -26.53
N VAL A 144 30.58 1.30 -25.39
CA VAL A 144 31.18 0.18 -24.68
C VAL A 144 31.17 -0.96 -25.69
N PRO A 145 32.32 -1.56 -26.05
CA PRO A 145 32.34 -2.70 -26.95
C PRO A 145 31.35 -3.72 -26.39
N PRO A 146 30.38 -4.19 -27.20
CA PRO A 146 29.36 -5.07 -26.70
C PRO A 146 30.05 -6.28 -26.05
N LEU A 147 29.79 -6.52 -24.77
CA LEU A 147 29.90 -7.89 -24.27
C LEU A 147 29.07 -8.75 -25.24
N PRO A 148 29.56 -9.94 -25.63
CA PRO A 148 28.96 -10.73 -26.69
C PRO A 148 27.45 -10.72 -26.51
N LEU A 149 26.73 -10.19 -27.50
CA LEU A 149 25.28 -10.23 -27.51
C LEU A 149 24.92 -11.70 -27.46
N ASP A 150 24.43 -12.18 -26.31
CA ASP A 150 23.85 -13.51 -26.20
C ASP A 150 22.67 -13.53 -27.17
N THR A 151 22.90 -14.06 -28.37
CA THR A 151 21.84 -14.32 -29.33
C THR A 151 20.86 -15.24 -28.64
N PRO A 152 19.57 -14.87 -28.48
CA PRO A 152 18.62 -15.75 -27.84
C PRO A 152 18.41 -16.95 -28.76
N GLU A 153 19.13 -18.05 -28.50
CA GLU A 153 18.87 -19.30 -29.19
C GLU A 153 17.48 -19.79 -28.77
N SER A 154 16.59 -19.95 -29.74
CA SER A 154 15.29 -20.58 -29.52
C SER A 154 15.52 -22.04 -29.15
N LEU A 155 15.45 -22.36 -27.86
CA LEU A 155 15.55 -23.74 -27.39
C LEU A 155 14.43 -24.57 -28.02
N ALA A 156 14.81 -25.57 -28.82
CA ALA A 156 13.89 -26.54 -29.38
C ALA A 156 13.25 -27.37 -28.26
N PHE A 157 11.93 -27.55 -28.35
CA PHE A 157 11.12 -28.25 -27.35
C PHE A 157 11.38 -29.76 -27.41
N ILE A 158 12.24 -30.29 -26.54
CA ILE A 158 12.47 -31.73 -26.42
C ILE A 158 11.50 -32.32 -25.38
N LEU A 159 10.55 -33.14 -25.85
CA LEU A 159 9.71 -34.00 -25.00
C LEU A 159 10.56 -35.15 -24.45
N SER A 160 11.00 -35.06 -23.19
CA SER A 160 11.70 -36.16 -22.52
C SER A 160 10.71 -37.27 -22.13
N PHE A 161 10.49 -38.22 -23.04
CA PHE A 161 9.83 -39.50 -22.74
C PHE A 161 10.90 -40.52 -22.33
N SER A 162 10.81 -40.97 -21.09
CA SER A 162 11.67 -41.98 -20.47
C SER A 162 11.52 -43.34 -21.13
N THR A 163 12.63 -43.96 -21.56
CA THR A 163 12.72 -45.42 -21.75
C THR A 163 13.95 -45.99 -21.04
N LEU A 164 13.67 -47.00 -20.21
CA LEU A 164 14.55 -47.85 -19.42
C LEU A 164 15.52 -48.67 -20.30
N LEU A 165 16.76 -48.92 -19.85
CA LEU A 165 17.43 -50.25 -19.92
C LEU A 165 18.82 -50.31 -19.22
N THR A 166 18.88 -51.17 -18.18
CA THR A 166 19.95 -52.12 -17.75
C THR A 166 21.35 -51.67 -17.25
N HIS A 167 21.57 -51.90 -15.94
CA HIS A 167 22.71 -52.52 -15.21
C HIS A 167 24.09 -52.66 -15.90
N THR A 168 25.22 -52.35 -15.24
CA THR A 168 25.88 -53.24 -14.26
C THR A 168 26.63 -52.51 -13.12
N HIS A 169 26.89 -53.28 -12.06
CA HIS A 169 27.27 -52.90 -10.71
C HIS A 169 28.76 -53.16 -10.46
N THR A 170 29.51 -52.19 -9.94
CA THR A 170 30.71 -52.43 -9.12
C THR A 170 30.77 -51.44 -7.96
N HIS A 171 31.23 -51.96 -6.83
CA HIS A 171 30.97 -51.50 -5.47
C HIS A 171 32.28 -51.02 -4.84
N THR A 172 32.31 -49.79 -4.30
CA THR A 172 33.32 -49.40 -3.30
C THR A 172 32.84 -48.25 -2.40
N HIS A 173 32.43 -48.66 -1.20
CA HIS A 173 32.59 -48.05 0.13
C HIS A 173 33.22 -46.64 0.25
N THR A 174 32.45 -45.64 0.68
CA THR A 174 32.72 -44.73 1.84
C THR A 174 31.60 -43.68 1.99
N LEU A 175 31.00 -43.60 3.19
CA LEU A 175 30.15 -42.50 3.67
C LEU A 175 30.96 -41.66 4.68
N PRO A 176 30.48 -40.51 5.19
CA PRO A 176 29.56 -39.50 4.64
C PRO A 176 30.15 -38.07 4.78
N HIS A 177 29.62 -37.07 4.07
CA HIS A 177 29.31 -35.75 4.65
C HIS A 177 28.65 -34.84 3.61
N THR A 178 27.45 -34.42 3.98
CA THR A 178 26.62 -33.42 3.35
C THR A 178 27.36 -32.08 3.33
N SER A 179 27.75 -31.61 2.15
CA SER A 179 28.14 -30.21 1.97
C SER A 179 26.86 -29.35 1.78
N PRO A 180 26.75 -28.22 2.49
CA PRO A 180 25.56 -27.38 2.43
C PRO A 180 25.51 -26.58 1.12
N SER A 181 24.30 -26.44 0.58
CA SER A 181 23.95 -25.54 -0.52
C SER A 181 24.42 -24.10 -0.23
N PRO A 182 24.97 -23.37 -1.22
CA PRO A 182 25.34 -21.98 -1.03
C PRO A 182 24.08 -21.12 -0.83
N PRO A 183 24.08 -20.16 0.13
CA PRO A 183 22.95 -19.29 0.37
C PRO A 183 22.74 -18.31 -0.79
N CYS A 184 21.47 -18.08 -1.13
CA CYS A 184 21.02 -17.03 -2.02
C CYS A 184 21.68 -15.69 -1.64
N ARG A 185 22.38 -15.07 -2.59
CA ARG A 185 22.79 -13.67 -2.47
C ARG A 185 21.55 -12.80 -2.51
N ASP A 186 20.98 -12.54 -1.34
CA ASP A 186 20.10 -11.39 -1.14
C ASP A 186 20.90 -10.13 -1.45
N THR A 187 20.46 -9.43 -2.49
CA THR A 187 20.93 -8.08 -2.79
C THR A 187 20.49 -7.17 -1.65
N ALA A 188 21.33 -7.05 -0.63
CA ALA A 188 21.20 -6.04 0.41
C ALA A 188 21.29 -4.66 -0.27
N THR A 189 20.13 -4.07 -0.52
CA THR A 189 20.01 -2.65 -0.80
C THR A 189 20.51 -1.93 0.44
N SER A 190 21.68 -1.29 0.34
CA SER A 190 22.21 -0.42 1.37
C SER A 190 21.19 0.69 1.69
N PRO A 191 20.90 0.97 2.97
CA PRO A 191 20.06 2.11 3.34
C PRO A 191 20.79 3.41 3.01
N PRO A 192 20.08 4.46 2.58
CA PRO A 192 20.70 5.76 2.30
C PRO A 192 21.32 6.33 3.58
N SER A 193 22.56 6.79 3.46
CA SER A 193 23.32 7.46 4.49
C SER A 193 22.57 8.71 4.99
N THR A 194 22.24 8.72 6.27
CA THR A 194 21.75 9.88 7.00
C THR A 194 22.87 10.94 7.04
N PRO A 195 22.66 12.18 6.59
CA PRO A 195 23.64 13.24 6.79
C PRO A 195 23.80 13.54 8.29
N PRO A 196 25.02 13.86 8.76
CA PRO A 196 25.28 14.12 10.17
C PRO A 196 24.48 15.35 10.64
N SER A 197 23.79 15.15 11.77
CA SER A 197 23.11 16.19 12.55
C SER A 197 24.10 17.30 12.88
N ARG A 198 24.04 18.40 12.14
CA ARG A 198 24.73 19.63 12.51
C ARG A 198 23.96 20.22 13.69
N ALA A 199 24.56 20.14 14.87
CA ALA A 199 24.05 20.72 16.10
C ALA A 199 23.63 22.18 15.85
N LEU A 200 22.33 22.45 15.93
CA LEU A 200 21.83 23.81 16.05
C LEU A 200 22.15 24.28 17.49
N PRO A 201 22.77 25.45 17.67
CA PRO A 201 22.98 26.00 19.00
C PRO A 201 21.62 26.28 19.66
N LEU A 202 21.51 25.82 20.90
CA LEU A 202 20.38 26.05 21.80
C LEU A 202 20.09 27.54 21.89
N LEU A 203 18.88 27.96 21.53
CA LEU A 203 18.37 29.28 21.91
C LEU A 203 18.31 29.35 23.46
N PRO A 204 18.84 30.40 24.10
CA PRO A 204 18.67 30.61 25.53
C PRO A 204 17.20 30.82 25.87
N GLN A 205 16.73 30.13 26.90
CA GLN A 205 15.44 30.41 27.52
C GLN A 205 15.49 31.82 28.14
N ALA A 206 14.62 32.70 27.67
CA ALA A 206 14.32 33.95 28.36
C ALA A 206 13.33 33.63 29.50
N GLN A 207 13.87 33.43 30.70
CA GLN A 207 13.15 33.65 31.94
C GLN A 207 13.45 35.07 32.43
N ASP A 208 12.43 35.68 33.02
CA ASP A 208 12.44 36.90 33.84
C ASP A 208 12.44 38.26 33.14
N ALA A 209 11.23 38.82 33.01
CA ALA A 209 10.96 40.20 33.39
C ALA A 209 9.46 40.43 33.66
N SER A 210 9.17 41.03 34.82
CA SER A 210 7.92 41.72 35.19
C SER A 210 6.81 40.91 35.88
N SER A 211 7.08 40.55 37.13
CA SER A 211 6.10 40.73 38.22
C SER A 211 5.90 42.24 38.52
N LYS A 212 4.73 42.57 39.11
CA LYS A 212 4.14 43.89 39.49
C LYS A 212 3.22 44.47 38.39
N ALA A 213 1.92 44.74 38.58
CA ALA A 213 1.12 45.02 39.78
C ALA A 213 -0.39 44.69 39.59
N GLU A 214 -1.07 44.41 40.71
CA GLU A 214 -2.51 44.33 41.02
C GLU A 214 -3.33 45.64 40.73
N PRO A 215 -4.64 45.80 41.10
CA PRO A 215 -5.82 44.89 41.13
C PRO A 215 -7.15 45.54 40.61
N SER A 216 -8.22 44.73 40.63
CA SER A 216 -9.66 45.07 40.81
C SER A 216 -10.47 45.82 39.73
N ARG A 217 -11.45 45.12 39.15
CA ARG A 217 -12.89 45.44 39.25
C ARG A 217 -13.74 44.22 38.88
#